data_AF-M2TDI8-F1
#
_entry.id   AF-M2TDI8-F1
#
_cell.length_a   1.000
_cell.length_b   1.000
_cell.length_c   1.000
_cell.angle_alpha   90.00
_cell.angle_beta   90.00
_cell.angle_gamma   90.00
#
_symmetry.space_group_name_H-M   'P 1'
#
loop_
_entity.id
_entity.type
_entity.pdbx_description
1 polymer ?
#
loop_
_entity_poly.entity_id
_entity_poly.type
_entity_poly.pdbx_seq_one_letter_code
_entity_poly.pdbx_strand_id
1 'polypeptide(L)'
;MDLVKNALIAIAALLATGLNVGVAVGPAHAAEPSVCETMPQDIRAAAANADANDANRALRKVDIGVRLCDAGNERAASKQFDRALKVLDLTPTELAQR
;
A
#
# COMPACT_ATOMS: atom_id res chain seq x y z
N MET A 1 36.67 5.09 -32.60
CA MET A 1 35.43 5.59 -33.22
C MET A 1 34.37 5.58 -32.14
N ASP A 2 34.24 6.72 -31.47
CA ASP A 2 33.11 7.09 -30.63
C ASP A 2 31.81 7.19 -31.46
N LEU A 3 30.68 7.24 -30.74
CA LEU A 3 29.27 7.08 -31.16
C LEU A 3 28.89 5.58 -31.18
N VAL A 4 28.07 5.04 -30.29
CA VAL A 4 26.75 5.56 -29.90
C VAL A 4 26.41 5.04 -28.50
N LYS A 5 26.32 5.97 -27.54
CA LYS A 5 25.55 5.82 -26.31
C LYS A 5 24.07 5.60 -26.67
N ASN A 6 23.38 4.74 -25.92
CA ASN A 6 21.93 4.55 -25.90
C ASN A 6 21.26 3.91 -27.14
N ALA A 7 21.09 2.60 -27.06
CA ALA A 7 19.85 1.91 -27.43
C ALA A 7 19.74 0.70 -26.49
N LEU A 8 19.10 0.86 -25.33
CA LEU A 8 17.70 0.48 -25.12
C LEU A 8 17.36 -0.95 -25.59
N ILE A 9 17.06 -1.78 -24.58
CA ILE A 9 16.08 -2.88 -24.58
C ILE A 9 16.55 -4.24 -25.12
N ALA A 10 16.78 -5.17 -24.19
CA ALA A 10 16.48 -6.60 -24.30
C ALA A 10 16.57 -7.22 -22.89
N ILE A 11 15.50 -7.20 -22.11
CA ILE A 11 14.63 -8.38 -21.88
C ILE A 11 15.46 -9.65 -21.64
N ALA A 12 15.91 -9.84 -20.40
CA ALA A 12 16.29 -11.17 -19.91
C ALA A 12 15.07 -11.73 -19.17
N ALA A 13 14.32 -12.55 -19.90
CA ALA A 13 13.19 -13.32 -19.40
C ALA A 13 13.60 -14.23 -18.25
N LEU A 14 13.06 -13.99 -17.06
CA LEU A 14 12.99 -15.01 -16.02
C LEU A 14 11.82 -15.94 -16.36
N LEU A 15 12.17 -17.06 -16.97
CA LEU A 15 11.31 -18.22 -17.20
C LEU A 15 10.85 -18.77 -15.84
N ALA A 16 9.67 -18.35 -15.38
CA ALA A 16 8.93 -19.08 -14.35
C ALA A 16 7.82 -19.85 -15.06
N THR A 17 8.07 -21.15 -15.25
CA THR A 17 7.13 -22.14 -15.75
C THR A 17 5.92 -22.24 -14.82
N GLY A 18 4.80 -21.66 -15.25
CA GLY A 18 3.49 -21.83 -14.62
C GLY A 18 2.47 -22.13 -15.71
N LEU A 19 2.26 -23.42 -15.97
CA LEU A 19 1.25 -23.92 -16.89
C LEU A 19 -0.15 -23.59 -16.33
N ASN A 20 -0.73 -22.46 -16.73
CA ASN A 20 -2.14 -22.18 -16.54
C ASN A 20 -2.81 -22.13 -17.92
N VAL A 21 -3.40 -23.25 -18.30
CA VAL A 21 -4.36 -23.33 -19.40
C VAL A 21 -5.61 -22.57 -18.94
N GLY A 22 -5.71 -21.30 -19.32
CA GLY A 22 -6.83 -20.43 -18.98
C GLY A 22 -6.90 -19.27 -19.97
N VAL A 23 -7.71 -19.43 -20.99
CA VAL A 23 -8.11 -18.39 -21.93
C VAL A 23 -8.74 -17.22 -21.17
N ALA A 24 -8.14 -16.02 -21.20
CA ALA A 24 -8.83 -14.73 -21.16
C ALA A 24 -7.86 -13.53 -21.21
N VAL A 25 -7.85 -12.87 -22.37
CA VAL A 25 -7.73 -11.41 -22.60
C VAL A 25 -7.48 -10.47 -21.40
N GLY A 26 -6.41 -9.67 -21.53
CA GLY A 26 -6.29 -8.33 -20.93
C GLY A 26 -5.30 -8.24 -19.76
N PRO A 27 -4.62 -7.09 -19.57
CA PRO A 27 -3.83 -6.86 -18.36
C PRO A 27 -4.81 -6.93 -17.18
N ALA A 28 -4.63 -7.93 -16.33
CA ALA A 28 -5.25 -7.94 -15.02
C ALA A 28 -4.78 -6.67 -14.30
N HIS A 29 -5.65 -5.66 -14.23
CA HIS A 29 -5.66 -4.80 -13.07
C HIS A 29 -5.86 -5.74 -11.89
N ALA A 30 -4.76 -6.11 -11.22
CA ALA A 30 -4.85 -6.72 -9.91
C ALA A 30 -5.78 -5.81 -9.10
N ALA A 31 -6.83 -6.37 -8.52
CA ALA A 31 -7.69 -5.62 -7.62
C ALA A 31 -6.79 -5.12 -6.49
N GLU A 32 -6.47 -3.82 -6.50
CA GLU A 32 -5.68 -3.22 -5.43
C GLU A 32 -6.40 -3.53 -4.11
N PRO A 33 -5.71 -4.12 -3.12
CA PRO A 33 -6.33 -4.47 -1.86
C PRO A 33 -6.96 -3.22 -1.24
N SER A 34 -8.16 -3.37 -0.68
CA SER A 34 -8.90 -2.22 -0.17
C SER A 34 -8.11 -1.54 0.94
N VAL A 35 -8.28 -0.23 1.07
CA VAL A 35 -7.67 0.57 2.14
C VAL A 35 -7.96 0.02 3.53
N CYS A 36 -9.09 -0.67 3.66
CA CYS A 36 -9.56 -1.30 4.88
C CYS A 36 -8.80 -2.58 5.25
N GLU A 37 -8.21 -3.27 4.27
CA GLU A 37 -7.48 -4.52 4.49
C GLU A 37 -6.02 -4.30 4.90
N THR A 38 -5.34 -3.35 4.26
CA THR A 38 -3.89 -3.15 4.40
C THR A 38 -3.53 -2.06 5.41
N MET A 39 -4.13 -0.88 5.25
CA MET A 39 -3.70 0.33 5.95
C MET A 39 -3.75 0.24 7.49
N PRO A 40 -4.73 -0.42 8.12
CA PRO A 40 -4.70 -0.60 9.57
C PRO A 40 -3.45 -1.34 10.08
N GLN A 41 -2.94 -2.28 9.29
CA GLN A 41 -1.82 -3.15 9.68
C GLN A 41 -0.50 -2.38 9.54
N ASP A 42 -0.35 -1.69 8.41
CA ASP A 42 0.81 -0.86 8.10
C ASP A 42 0.97 0.28 9.12
N ILE A 43 -0.14 0.96 9.48
CA ILE A 43 -0.11 2.03 10.49
C ILE A 43 0.26 1.47 11.87
N ARG A 44 -0.22 0.28 12.24
CA ARG A 44 0.16 -0.36 13.52
C ARG A 44 1.65 -0.70 13.54
N ALA A 45 2.20 -1.20 12.44
CA ALA A 45 3.63 -1.48 12.31
C ALA A 45 4.47 -0.18 12.40
N ALA A 46 4.03 0.90 11.75
CA ALA A 46 4.66 2.21 11.86
C ALA A 46 4.61 2.75 13.31
N ALA A 47 3.45 2.65 13.96
CA ALA A 47 3.25 3.10 15.34
C ALA A 47 4.13 2.36 16.36
N ALA A 48 4.51 1.10 16.09
CA ALA A 48 5.39 0.34 16.97
C ALA A 48 6.80 0.95 17.13
N ASN A 49 7.21 1.79 16.18
CA ASN A 49 8.52 2.48 16.19
C ASN A 49 8.41 3.98 16.50
N ALA A 50 7.20 4.48 16.79
CA ALA A 50 6.96 5.88 17.08
C ALA A 50 6.96 6.16 18.60
N ASP A 51 7.04 7.44 18.97
CA ASP A 51 6.86 7.87 20.35
C ASP A 51 5.51 7.41 20.90
N ALA A 52 5.50 7.00 22.17
CA ALA A 52 4.33 6.36 22.79
C ALA A 52 3.04 7.21 22.73
N ASN A 53 3.17 8.54 22.80
CA ASN A 53 2.03 9.45 22.69
C ASN A 53 1.43 9.45 21.27
N ASP A 54 2.29 9.56 20.25
CA ASP A 54 1.85 9.62 18.87
C ASP A 54 1.39 8.25 18.36
N ALA A 55 2.04 7.16 18.80
CA ALA A 55 1.54 5.80 18.60
C ALA A 55 0.11 5.66 19.14
N ASN A 56 -0.15 6.05 20.39
CA ASN A 56 -1.51 5.97 20.97
C ASN A 56 -2.52 6.82 20.20
N ARG A 57 -2.15 8.03 19.78
CA ARG A 57 -3.03 8.93 19.01
C ARG A 57 -3.33 8.38 17.62
N ALA A 58 -2.34 7.78 16.95
CA ALA A 58 -2.50 7.15 15.64
C ALA A 58 -3.38 5.90 15.75
N LEU A 59 -3.13 5.03 16.73
CA LEU A 59 -3.90 3.80 16.93
C LEU A 59 -5.39 4.06 17.23
N ARG A 60 -5.72 5.13 17.97
CA ARG A 60 -7.14 5.54 18.15
C ARG A 60 -7.82 5.89 16.83
N LYS A 61 -7.10 6.51 15.89
CA LYS A 61 -7.65 6.84 14.57
C LYS A 61 -7.79 5.59 13.70
N VAL A 62 -6.86 4.64 13.83
CA VAL A 62 -6.99 3.32 13.19
C VAL A 62 -8.24 2.60 13.69
N ASP A 63 -8.50 2.57 14.99
CA ASP A 63 -9.72 1.95 15.53
C ASP A 63 -11.01 2.57 14.95
N ILE A 64 -11.09 3.90 14.91
CA ILE A 64 -12.23 4.59 14.28
C ILE A 64 -12.32 4.25 12.79
N GLY A 65 -11.18 4.21 12.08
CA GLY A 65 -11.12 3.86 10.67
C GLY A 65 -11.62 2.43 10.40
N VAL A 66 -11.20 1.45 11.21
CA VAL A 66 -11.66 0.06 11.11
C VAL A 66 -13.17 -0.04 11.31
N ARG A 67 -13.73 0.64 12.33
CA ARG A 67 -15.19 0.66 12.53
C ARG A 67 -15.94 1.25 11.34
N LEU A 68 -15.35 2.24 10.66
CA LEU A 68 -15.92 2.83 9.45
C LEU A 68 -15.82 1.87 8.26
N CYS A 69 -14.74 1.09 8.15
CA CYS A 69 -14.62 0.01 7.19
C CYS A 69 -15.67 -1.08 7.41
N ASP A 70 -15.86 -1.51 8.65
CA ASP A 70 -16.88 -2.51 9.02
C ASP A 70 -18.31 -2.02 8.69
N ALA A 71 -18.52 -0.70 8.71
CA ALA A 71 -19.76 -0.05 8.32
C ALA A 71 -19.89 0.22 6.80
N GLY A 72 -18.93 -0.22 5.98
CA GLY A 72 -18.90 -0.01 4.53
C GLY A 72 -18.58 1.43 4.10
N ASN A 73 -18.07 2.26 5.01
CA ASN A 73 -17.73 3.66 4.76
C ASN A 73 -16.23 3.87 4.56
N GLU A 74 -15.70 3.25 3.50
CA GLU A 74 -14.27 3.24 3.18
C GLU A 74 -13.69 4.64 3.00
N ARG A 75 -14.46 5.57 2.41
CA ARG A 75 -14.02 6.96 2.21
C ARG A 75 -13.80 7.67 3.54
N ALA A 76 -14.66 7.46 4.53
CA ALA A 76 -14.46 8.04 5.86
C ALA A 76 -13.32 7.33 6.60
N ALA A 77 -13.18 6.01 6.44
CA ALA A 77 -12.08 5.25 7.00
C ALA A 77 -10.72 5.74 6.48
N SER A 78 -10.57 5.91 5.16
CA SER A 78 -9.37 6.46 4.53
C SER A 78 -8.95 7.79 5.17
N LYS A 79 -9.90 8.70 5.41
CA LYS A 79 -9.61 9.98 6.07
C LYS A 79 -9.09 9.83 7.50
N GLN A 80 -9.52 8.80 8.23
CA GLN A 80 -8.99 8.53 9.57
C GLN A 80 -7.58 7.96 9.50
N PHE A 81 -7.32 7.07 8.55
CA PHE A 81 -5.99 6.53 8.30
C PHE A 81 -5.00 7.63 7.87
N ASP A 82 -5.39 8.54 6.98
CA ASP A 82 -4.59 9.72 6.62
C ASP A 82 -4.24 10.58 7.84
N ARG A 83 -5.20 10.74 8.77
CA ARG A 83 -4.96 11.47 10.01
C ARG A 83 -4.05 10.70 10.97
N ALA A 84 -4.03 9.36 10.91
CA ALA A 84 -3.14 8.53 11.70
C ALA A 84 -1.71 8.66 11.17
N LEU A 85 -1.53 8.58 9.86
CA LEU A 85 -0.25 8.79 9.19
C LEU A 85 0.34 10.17 9.52
N LYS A 86 -0.47 11.23 9.45
CA LYS A 86 -0.05 12.59 9.86
C LYS A 86 0.37 12.73 11.31
N VAL A 87 -0.13 11.88 12.21
CA VAL A 87 0.31 11.88 13.61
C VAL A 87 1.67 11.20 13.76
N LEU A 88 1.98 10.25 12.88
CA LEU A 88 3.25 9.54 12.84
C LEU A 88 4.29 10.25 11.96
N ASP A 89 4.00 11.47 11.47
CA ASP A 89 4.80 12.20 10.48
C ASP A 89 5.11 11.37 9.22
N LEU A 90 4.15 10.54 8.80
CA LEU A 90 4.23 9.72 7.59
C LEU A 90 3.21 10.16 6.53
N THR A 91 3.53 9.87 5.28
CA THR A 91 2.63 9.98 4.13
C THR A 91 2.20 8.61 3.62
N PRO A 92 1.07 8.50 2.89
CA PRO A 92 0.66 7.24 2.26
C PRO A 92 1.74 6.66 1.34
N THR A 93 2.47 7.53 0.64
CA THR A 93 3.56 7.13 -0.26
C THR A 93 4.76 6.55 0.47
N GLU A 94 5.08 7.04 1.68
CA GLU A 94 6.15 6.48 2.51
C GLU A 94 5.74 5.16 3.15
N LEU A 95 4.45 4.99 3.45
CA LEU A 95 3.90 3.72 3.93
C LEU A 95 3.95 2.64 2.83
N ALA A 96 3.56 2.99 1.60
CA ALA A 96 3.57 2.07 0.46
C ALA A 96 4.97 1.60 0.02
N GLN A 97 6.03 2.22 0.52
CA GLN A 97 7.43 1.88 0.24
C GLN A 97 8.07 1.01 1.34
N ARG A 98 7.37 0.73 2.43
CA ARG A 98 7.85 -0.08 3.56
C ARG A 98 7.40 -1.52 3.43
#